data_AF-A0A7V9ZHR0-F1
#
_entry.id   AF-A0A7V9ZHR0-F1
#
_cell.length_a   1.000
_cell.length_b   1.000
_cell.length_c   1.000
_cell.angle_alpha   90.00
_cell.angle_beta   90.00
_cell.angle_gamma   90.00
#
_symmetry.space_group_name_H-M   'P 1'
#
loop_
_entity.id
_entity.type
_entity.pdbx_description
1 polymer ?
#
loop_
_entity_poly.entity_id
_entity_poly.type
_entity_poly.pdbx_seq_one_letter_code
_entity_poly.pdbx_strand_id
1 'polypeptide(L)'
;MREVDVVGVRVEMPSNQPIVLLRESSGERYLPIWVGAVEATAIAFAQQGVIPPRPLTHDLLKDVLTATGHELTEVRITEVRDG
;
A
#
# COMPACT_ATOMS: atom_id res chain seq x y z
N MET A 1 0.84 -11.87 -15.10
CA MET A 1 0.76 -10.98 -13.92
C MET A 1 -0.19 -11.64 -12.94
N ARG A 2 0.11 -11.66 -11.64
CA ARG A 2 -0.73 -12.30 -10.62
C ARG A 2 -1.43 -11.19 -9.84
N GLU A 3 -2.73 -11.30 -9.67
CA GLU A 3 -3.48 -10.39 -8.80
C GLU A 3 -3.13 -10.69 -7.34
N VAL A 4 -3.01 -9.61 -6.56
CA VAL A 4 -2.61 -9.69 -5.16
C VAL A 4 -3.50 -8.78 -4.32
N ASP A 5 -3.84 -9.26 -3.14
CA ASP A 5 -4.57 -8.52 -2.13
C ASP A 5 -3.61 -7.96 -1.08
N VAL A 6 -3.86 -6.72 -0.63
CA VAL A 6 -3.15 -6.13 0.49
C VAL A 6 -3.74 -6.70 1.79
N VAL A 7 -3.03 -7.64 2.42
CA VAL A 7 -3.42 -8.20 3.72
C VAL A 7 -3.29 -7.14 4.81
N GLY A 8 -2.29 -6.27 4.67
CA GLY A 8 -2.12 -5.07 5.47
C GLY A 8 -0.69 -4.86 5.95
N VAL A 9 -0.56 -3.91 6.87
CA VAL A 9 0.73 -3.51 7.45
C VAL A 9 1.01 -4.34 8.71
N ARG A 10 2.24 -4.85 8.84
CA ARG A 10 2.75 -5.56 10.02
C ARG A 10 4.11 -5.00 10.41
N VAL A 11 4.55 -5.29 11.63
CA VAL A 11 5.90 -4.99 12.09
C VAL A 11 6.64 -6.31 12.24
N GLU A 12 7.76 -6.44 11.53
CA GLU A 12 8.64 -7.59 11.64
C GLU A 12 9.47 -7.52 12.91
N MET A 13 9.51 -8.63 13.66
CA MET A 13 10.36 -8.78 14.85
C MET A 13 11.58 -9.63 14.51
N PRO A 14 12.78 -9.32 15.01
CA PRO A 14 13.10 -8.28 16.00
C PRO A 14 13.50 -6.92 15.41
N SER A 15 13.53 -6.78 14.09
CA SER A 15 14.03 -5.59 13.39
C SER A 15 13.15 -4.34 13.61
N ASN A 16 11.92 -4.52 14.08
CA ASN A 16 10.88 -3.49 14.19
C ASN A 16 10.63 -2.74 12.88
N GLN A 17 10.89 -3.38 11.74
CA GLN A 17 10.67 -2.79 10.43
C GLN A 17 9.24 -3.03 9.96
N PRO A 18 8.55 -2.01 9.42
CA PRO A 18 7.21 -2.20 8.92
C PRO A 18 7.23 -2.87 7.54
N ILE A 19 6.34 -3.84 7.36
CA ILE A 19 6.15 -4.57 6.12
C ILE A 19 4.70 -4.45 5.65
N VAL A 20 4.51 -4.29 4.35
CA VAL A 20 3.23 -4.51 3.68
C VAL A 20 3.20 -5.95 3.23
N LEU A 21 2.22 -6.71 3.70
CA LEU A 21 2.06 -8.10 3.32
C LEU A 21 1.04 -8.20 2.17
N LEU A 22 1.51 -8.67 1.02
CA LEU A 22 0.67 -8.99 -0.13
C LEU A 22 0.41 -10.48 -0.19
N ARG A 23 -0.80 -10.89 -0.56
CA ARG A 23 -1.17 -12.28 -0.78
C ARG A 23 -1.63 -12.45 -2.22
N GLU A 24 -1.18 -13.51 -2.88
CA GLU A 24 -1.72 -13.91 -4.18
C GLU A 24 -3.22 -14.26 -4.05
N SER A 25 -4.09 -13.57 -4.79
CA SER A 25 -5.54 -13.69 -4.63
C SER A 25 -6.06 -15.09 -4.95
N SER A 26 -5.45 -15.77 -5.92
CA SER A 26 -5.79 -17.14 -6.33
C SER A 26 -4.81 -18.19 -5.79
N GLY A 27 -4.05 -17.89 -4.74
CA GLY A 27 -2.99 -18.76 -4.23
C GLY A 27 -2.71 -18.63 -2.74
N GLU A 28 -1.61 -19.27 -2.33
CA GLU A 28 -1.16 -19.31 -0.93
C GLU A 28 0.16 -18.55 -0.71
N ARG A 29 0.72 -17.96 -1.78
CA ARG A 29 1.96 -17.20 -1.67
C ARG A 29 1.72 -15.84 -1.04
N TYR A 30 2.71 -15.44 -0.26
CA TYR A 30 2.82 -14.11 0.31
C TYR A 30 4.08 -13.43 -0.22
N LEU A 31 3.98 -12.12 -0.45
CA LEU A 31 5.10 -11.25 -0.79
C LEU A 31 5.17 -10.15 0.26
N PRO A 32 6.14 -10.21 1.19
CA PRO A 32 6.42 -9.08 2.07
C PRO A 32 7.18 -7.98 1.31
N ILE A 33 6.79 -6.74 1.53
CA ILE A 33 7.51 -5.55 1.04
C ILE A 33 7.82 -4.66 2.24
N TRP A 34 9.10 -4.51 2.56
CA TRP A 34 9.54 -3.55 3.57
C TRP A 34 9.30 -2.13 3.08
N VAL A 35 8.70 -1.31 3.93
CA VAL A 35 8.39 0.10 3.64
C VAL A 35 8.90 0.97 4.79
N GLY A 36 8.93 2.28 4.60
CA GLY A 36 9.21 3.20 5.69
C GLY A 36 8.03 3.33 6.66
N ALA A 37 8.28 3.89 7.83
CA ALA A 37 7.27 4.08 8.87
C ALA A 37 6.13 5.03 8.42
N VAL A 38 6.44 6.02 7.57
CA VAL A 38 5.45 7.00 7.10
C VAL A 38 4.49 6.37 6.09
N GLU A 39 5.02 5.56 5.16
CA GLU A 39 4.24 4.79 4.19
C GLU A 39 3.35 3.78 4.91
N ALA A 40 3.93 3.04 5.87
CA ALA A 40 3.20 2.09 6.71
C ALA A 40 2.02 2.75 7.43
N THR A 41 2.23 3.93 8.02
CA THR A 41 1.17 4.68 8.71
C THR A 41 0.07 5.12 7.74
N ALA A 42 0.45 5.64 6.56
CA ALA A 42 -0.52 6.07 5.55
C ALA A 42 -1.41 4.93 5.05
N ILE A 43 -0.81 3.77 4.78
CA ILE A 43 -1.55 2.55 4.35
C ILE A 43 -2.47 2.08 5.49
N ALA A 44 -1.97 2.05 6.73
CA ALA A 44 -2.77 1.62 7.88
C ALA A 44 -3.99 2.53 8.11
N PHE A 45 -3.84 3.86 8.00
CA PHE A 45 -4.95 4.80 8.12
C PHE A 45 -6.00 4.58 7.04
N ALA A 46 -5.56 4.38 5.79
CA ALA A 46 -6.47 4.09 4.67
C ALA A 46 -7.23 2.77 4.90
N GLN A 47 -6.56 1.69 5.32
CA GLN A 47 -7.20 0.40 5.61
C GLN A 47 -8.18 0.47 6.80
N GLN A 48 -7.93 1.34 7.77
CA GLN A 48 -8.82 1.59 8.90
C GLN A 48 -9.99 2.53 8.57
N GLY A 49 -10.03 3.10 7.36
CA GLY A 49 -11.05 4.06 6.97
C GLY A 49 -11.00 5.36 7.77
N VAL A 50 -9.82 5.76 8.25
CA VAL A 50 -9.64 7.03 8.98
C VAL A 50 -9.98 8.20 8.07
N ILE A 51 -10.89 9.06 8.51
CA ILE A 51 -11.25 10.29 7.79
C ILE A 51 -10.51 11.46 8.46
N PRO A 52 -9.44 11.99 7.85
CA PRO A 52 -8.68 13.08 8.42
C PRO A 52 -9.46 14.42 8.29
N PRO A 53 -9.20 15.42 9.16
CA PRO A 53 -9.86 16.72 9.09
C PRO A 53 -9.45 17.56 7.86
N ARG A 54 -8.43 17.11 7.13
CA ARG A 54 -7.90 17.69 5.89
C ARG A 54 -7.27 16.58 5.05
N PRO A 55 -7.29 16.66 3.72
CA PRO A 55 -6.72 15.62 2.85
C PRO A 55 -5.25 15.35 3.19
N LEU A 56 -4.89 14.07 3.34
CA LEU A 56 -3.49 13.64 3.38
C LEU A 56 -2.92 13.58 1.96
N THR A 57 -1.62 13.31 1.83
CA THR A 57 -0.92 13.30 0.53
C THR A 57 -1.60 12.40 -0.50
N HIS A 58 -2.01 11.19 -0.10
CA HIS A 58 -2.65 10.22 -1.00
C HIS A 58 -4.09 10.60 -1.34
N ASP A 59 -4.83 11.22 -0.40
CA ASP A 59 -6.16 11.74 -0.65
C ASP A 59 -6.10 12.89 -1.67
N LEU A 60 -5.19 13.84 -1.45
CA LEU A 60 -4.96 14.96 -2.36
C LEU A 60 -4.57 14.47 -3.77
N LEU A 61 -3.72 13.45 -3.87
CA LEU A 61 -3.34 12.88 -5.16
C LEU A 61 -4.55 12.27 -5.89
N LYS A 62 -5.39 11.53 -5.16
CA LYS A 62 -6.64 10.97 -5.70
C LYS A 62 -7.59 12.07 -6.17
N ASP A 63 -7.73 13.15 -5.40
CA ASP A 63 -8.57 14.30 -5.73
C ASP A 63 -8.07 15.01 -7.00
N VAL A 64 -6.76 15.15 -7.17
CA VAL A 64 -6.15 15.74 -8.38
C VAL A 64 -6.40 14.87 -9.62
N LEU A 65 -6.23 13.54 -9.51
CA LEU A 65 -6.55 12.62 -10.61
C LEU A 65 -8.02 12.76 -11.01
N THR A 66 -8.92 12.76 -10.03
CA THR A 66 -10.36 12.90 -10.25
C THR A 66 -10.70 14.24 -10.91
N ALA A 67 -10.13 15.35 -10.40
CA ALA A 67 -10.38 16.70 -10.91
C ALA A 67 -9.89 16.89 -12.35
N THR A 68 -8.91 16.11 -12.79
CA THR A 68 -8.38 16.14 -14.16
C THR A 68 -9.04 15.11 -15.08
N GLY A 69 -10.06 14.38 -14.61
CA GLY A 69 -10.79 13.38 -15.38
C GLY A 69 -10.07 12.04 -15.55
N HIS A 70 -9.15 11.71 -14.64
CA HIS A 70 -8.39 10.45 -14.66
C HIS A 70 -8.80 9.53 -13.51
N GLU A 71 -8.65 8.23 -13.73
CA GLU A 71 -8.90 7.17 -12.76
C GLU A 71 -7.67 6.25 -12.64
N LEU A 72 -7.33 5.85 -11.41
CA LEU A 72 -6.30 4.84 -11.18
C LEU A 72 -6.86 3.45 -11.52
N THR A 73 -6.44 2.87 -12.63
CA THR A 73 -6.95 1.58 -13.12
C THR A 73 -6.16 0.38 -12.59
N GLU A 74 -4.84 0.52 -12.43
CA GLU A 74 -3.98 -0.56 -11.94
C GLU A 74 -2.69 -0.03 -11.30
N VAL A 75 -2.12 -0.82 -10.40
CA VAL A 75 -0.75 -0.65 -9.88
C VAL A 75 0.00 -1.95 -10.09
N ARG A 76 1.22 -1.86 -10.63
CA ARG A 76 2.03 -3.03 -11.01
C ARG A 76 3.38 -3.00 -10.29
N ILE A 77 3.65 -4.03 -9.49
CA ILE A 77 4.98 -4.30 -8.95
C ILE A 77 5.71 -5.18 -9.97
N THR A 78 6.68 -4.60 -10.69
CA THR A 78 7.28 -5.22 -11.88
C THR A 78 8.67 -5.80 -11.65
N GLU A 79 9.43 -5.26 -10.70
CA GLU A 79 10.80 -5.68 -10.44
C GLU A 79 11.25 -5.36 -9.02
N VAL A 80 12.30 -6.05 -8.57
CA VAL A 80 13.09 -5.74 -7.38
C VAL A 80 14.53 -5.60 -7.85
N ARG A 81 15.20 -4.52 -7.43
CA ARG A 81 16.62 -4.26 -7.71
C ARG A 81 17.28 -3.89 -6.39
N ASP A 82 18.45 -4.46 -6.14
CA ASP A 82 19.29 -4.15 -4.97
C ASP A 82 18.52 -4.17 -3.64
N GLY A 83 17.77 -5.26 -3.41
CA GLY A 83 16.93 -5.47 -2.23
C GLY A 83 17.68 -5.92 -0.98
#